data_AF-T2DM27-F1
#
_entry.id   AF-T2DM27-F1
#
_cell.length_a   1.000
_cell.length_b   1.000
_cell.length_c   1.000
_cell.angle_alpha   90.00
_cell.angle_beta   90.00
_cell.angle_gamma   90.00
#
_symmetry.space_group_name_H-M   'P 1'
#
loop_
_entity.id
_entity.type
_entity.pdbx_description
1 polymer ?
#
loop_
_entity_poly.entity_id
_entity_poly.type
_entity_poly.pdbx_seq_one_letter_code
_entity_poly.pdbx_strand_id
1 'polypeptide(L)'
;MAIKNEITILTRAEQADLYSPPIFSIEEQRLYFSLNDAELAVFRSIRLRAHRCYFVAILGYFKSKPVILDIAYSQVSKDLMFISKE
;
A
#
# COMPACT_ATOMS: atom_id res chain seq x y z
N MET A 1 -21.47 26.45 26.41
CA MET A 1 -21.43 25.15 25.70
C MET A 1 -21.18 25.43 24.23
N ALA A 2 -19.97 25.19 23.73
CA ALA A 2 -19.67 25.34 22.30
C ALA A 2 -20.20 24.09 21.58
N ILE A 3 -21.13 24.27 20.66
CA ILE A 3 -21.60 23.20 19.79
C ILE A 3 -20.44 22.86 18.85
N LYS A 4 -19.79 21.73 19.12
CA LYS A 4 -18.71 21.20 18.30
C LYS A 4 -19.35 20.59 17.04
N ASN A 5 -19.56 21.41 16.02
CA ASN A 5 -20.04 20.95 14.71
C ASN A 5 -18.89 20.27 13.94
N GLU A 6 -18.48 19.08 14.38
CA GLU A 6 -17.65 18.20 13.56
C GLU A 6 -18.55 17.59 12.48
N ILE A 7 -18.54 18.15 11.27
CA ILE A 7 -19.21 17.56 10.11
C ILE A 7 -18.48 16.26 9.80
N THR A 8 -19.08 15.14 10.20
CA THR A 8 -18.54 13.81 9.90
C THR A 8 -19.01 13.42 8.50
N ILE A 9 -18.21 13.74 7.49
CA ILE A 9 -18.54 13.47 6.08
C ILE A 9 -18.44 11.97 5.76
N LEU A 10 -17.46 11.29 6.36
CA LEU A 10 -17.22 9.86 6.17
C LEU A 10 -17.29 9.15 7.51
N THR A 11 -18.03 8.05 7.54
CA THR A 11 -17.99 7.08 8.63
C THR A 11 -16.60 6.44 8.74
N ARG A 12 -16.28 5.86 9.89
CA ARG A 12 -15.01 5.14 10.07
C ARG A 12 -14.83 4.00 9.08
N ALA A 13 -15.93 3.34 8.71
CA ALA A 13 -15.91 2.26 7.72
C ALA A 13 -15.53 2.79 6.33
N GLU A 14 -16.12 3.91 5.91
CA GLU A 14 -15.79 4.55 4.62
C GLU A 14 -14.36 5.08 4.60
N GLN A 15 -13.88 5.64 5.71
CA GLN A 15 -12.47 6.02 5.83
C GLN A 15 -11.54 4.81 5.71
N ALA A 16 -11.86 3.71 6.39
CA ALA A 16 -11.08 2.48 6.29
C ALA A 16 -11.11 1.94 4.85
N ASP A 17 -12.26 1.94 4.19
CA ASP A 17 -12.40 1.49 2.81
C ASP A 17 -11.58 2.37 1.85
N LEU A 18 -11.48 3.68 2.09
CA LEU A 18 -10.74 4.62 1.25
C LEU A 18 -9.22 4.65 1.53
N TYR A 19 -8.78 4.43 2.77
CA TYR A 19 -7.37 4.65 3.15
C TYR A 19 -6.63 3.39 3.61
N SER A 20 -7.30 2.25 3.74
CA SER A 20 -6.62 0.97 4.05
C SER A 20 -5.94 0.39 2.80
N PRO A 21 -4.86 -0.40 2.99
CA PRO A 21 -4.27 -1.18 1.92
C PRO A 21 -5.30 -2.05 1.19
N PRO A 22 -5.23 -2.15 -0.15
CA PRO A 22 -6.09 -3.03 -0.91
C PRO A 22 -5.81 -4.50 -0.57
N ILE A 23 -6.85 -5.32 -0.62
CA ILE A 23 -6.73 -6.77 -0.45
C ILE A 23 -6.60 -7.38 -1.84
N PHE A 24 -5.40 -7.82 -2.20
CA PHE A 24 -5.15 -8.41 -3.51
C PHE A 24 -5.34 -9.93 -3.52
N SER A 25 -5.87 -10.43 -4.64
CA SER A 25 -5.69 -11.81 -5.09
C SER A 25 -4.25 -12.06 -5.57
N ILE A 26 -3.87 -13.33 -5.74
CA ILE A 26 -2.52 -13.70 -6.23
C ILE A 26 -2.22 -13.09 -7.61
N GLU A 27 -3.20 -13.07 -8.50
CA GLU A 27 -3.04 -12.49 -9.85
C GLU A 27 -2.87 -10.96 -9.79
N GLU A 28 -3.60 -10.28 -8.90
CA GLU A 28 -3.44 -8.85 -8.66
C GLU A 28 -2.09 -8.53 -8.02
N GLN A 29 -1.61 -9.36 -7.08
CA GLN A 29 -0.26 -9.20 -6.51
C GLN A 29 0.80 -9.25 -7.61
N ARG A 30 0.73 -10.25 -8.51
CA ARG A 30 1.65 -10.35 -9.66
C ARG A 30 1.56 -9.12 -10.56
N LEU A 31 0.35 -8.66 -10.86
CA LEU A 31 0.14 -7.50 -11.73
C LEU A 31 0.68 -6.20 -11.10
N TYR A 32 0.27 -5.89 -9.88
CA TYR A 32 0.57 -4.59 -9.26
C TYR A 32 1.96 -4.52 -8.63
N PHE A 33 2.53 -5.63 -8.17
CA PHE A 33 3.91 -5.66 -7.66
C PHE A 33 4.97 -5.83 -8.74
N SER A 34 4.59 -6.10 -9.99
CA SER A 34 5.51 -6.06 -11.12
C SER A 34 6.09 -4.66 -11.32
N LEU A 35 7.42 -4.59 -11.45
CA LEU A 35 8.14 -3.35 -11.68
C LEU A 35 8.49 -3.18 -13.17
N ASN A 36 8.31 -1.97 -13.70
CA ASN A 36 8.89 -1.59 -14.99
C ASN A 36 10.37 -1.20 -14.85
N ASP A 37 11.05 -0.91 -15.96
CA ASP A 37 12.49 -0.62 -15.97
C ASP A 37 12.89 0.58 -15.10
N ALA A 38 12.09 1.65 -15.09
CA ALA A 38 12.37 2.84 -14.28
C ALA A 38 12.20 2.55 -12.79
N GLU A 39 11.16 1.82 -12.42
CA GLU A 39 10.89 1.40 -11.04
C GLU A 39 11.96 0.42 -10.54
N LEU A 40 12.41 -0.49 -11.42
CA LEU A 40 13.48 -1.44 -11.13
C LEU A 40 14.82 -0.75 -10.89
N ALA A 41 15.12 0.34 -11.62
CA ALA A 41 16.30 1.15 -11.39
C ALA A 41 16.30 1.76 -9.97
N VAL A 42 15.15 2.31 -9.53
CA VAL A 42 14.98 2.84 -8.17
C VAL A 42 15.09 1.73 -7.13
N PHE A 43 14.40 0.60 -7.34
CA PHE A 43 14.46 -0.58 -6.46
C PHE A 43 15.90 -1.04 -6.21
N ARG A 44 16.72 -1.09 -7.27
CA ARG A 44 18.14 -1.50 -7.18
C ARG A 44 19.00 -0.51 -6.39
N SER A 45 18.67 0.78 -6.39
CA SER A 45 19.39 1.80 -5.63
C SER A 45 19.15 1.73 -4.11
N ILE A 46 18.02 1.17 -3.68
CA ILE A 46 17.69 0.96 -2.26
C ILE A 46 18.58 -0.15 -1.70
N ARG A 47 19.30 0.10 -0.61
CA ARG A 47 20.26 -0.87 -0.03
C ARG A 47 19.62 -1.93 0.86
N LEU A 48 18.63 -1.55 1.68
CA LEU A 48 18.01 -2.46 2.65
C LEU A 48 16.91 -3.30 1.98
N ARG A 49 16.99 -4.64 2.12
CA ARG A 49 15.99 -5.56 1.54
C ARG A 49 14.58 -5.28 2.04
N ALA A 50 14.42 -4.98 3.34
CA ALA A 50 13.12 -4.61 3.89
C ALA A 50 12.53 -3.38 3.16
N HIS A 51 13.34 -2.33 2.96
CA HIS A 51 12.91 -1.12 2.27
C HIS A 51 12.55 -1.37 0.81
N ARG A 52 13.25 -2.31 0.14
CA ARG A 52 12.89 -2.77 -1.20
C ARG A 52 11.50 -3.41 -1.24
N CYS A 53 11.21 -4.32 -0.31
CA CYS A 53 9.88 -4.95 -0.23
C CYS A 53 8.79 -3.91 0.05
N TYR A 54 9.02 -2.97 0.97
CA TYR A 54 8.09 -1.88 1.23
C TYR A 54 7.91 -0.95 0.03
N PHE A 55 8.97 -0.62 -0.69
CA PHE A 55 8.89 0.18 -1.91
C PHE A 55 7.96 -0.47 -2.93
N VAL A 56 8.12 -1.76 -3.19
CA VAL A 56 7.26 -2.52 -4.10
C VAL A 56 5.81 -2.53 -3.61
N ALA A 57 5.58 -2.80 -2.32
CA ALA A 57 4.23 -2.86 -1.75
C ALA A 57 3.51 -1.52 -1.89
N ILE A 58 4.14 -0.42 -1.42
CA ILE A 58 3.56 0.93 -1.47
C ILE A 58 3.28 1.35 -2.92
N LEU A 59 4.23 1.10 -3.82
CA LEU A 59 4.05 1.43 -5.23
C LEU A 59 2.93 0.61 -5.88
N GLY A 60 2.85 -0.69 -5.60
CA GLY A 60 1.78 -1.55 -6.10
C GLY A 60 0.40 -1.13 -5.60
N TYR A 61 0.28 -0.79 -4.32
CA TYR A 61 -0.96 -0.25 -3.79
C TYR A 61 -1.35 1.07 -4.46
N PHE A 62 -0.37 1.95 -4.72
CA PHE A 62 -0.62 3.20 -5.41
C PHE A 62 -1.07 2.98 -6.87
N LYS A 63 -0.54 1.97 -7.55
CA LYS A 63 -0.96 1.58 -8.91
C LYS A 63 -2.43 1.12 -8.95
N SER A 64 -2.88 0.35 -7.97
CA SER A 64 -4.29 -0.08 -7.90
C SER A 64 -5.21 1.01 -7.39
N LYS A 65 -4.72 1.81 -6.44
CA LYS A 65 -5.50 2.80 -5.70
C LYS A 65 -4.63 4.05 -5.47
N PRO A 66 -4.77 5.08 -6.31
CA PRO A 66 -3.86 6.23 -6.32
C PRO A 66 -4.17 7.23 -5.20
N VAL A 67 -4.11 6.76 -3.95
CA VAL A 67 -4.31 7.54 -2.73
C VAL A 67 -3.17 7.22 -1.76
N ILE A 68 -2.83 8.18 -0.90
CA ILE A 68 -1.86 7.91 0.18
C ILE A 68 -2.56 7.06 1.22
N LEU A 69 -2.01 5.87 1.46
CA LEU A 69 -2.54 4.90 2.40
C LEU A 69 -1.90 5.07 3.77
N ASP A 70 -2.69 4.83 4.81
CA ASP A 70 -2.17 4.64 6.16
C ASP A 70 -1.87 3.15 6.35
N ILE A 71 -0.58 2.82 6.45
CA ILE A 71 -0.11 1.44 6.36
C ILE A 71 0.53 1.02 7.68
N ALA A 72 -0.09 0.06 8.36
CA ALA A 72 0.54 -0.68 9.46
C ALA A 72 1.18 -1.99 8.95
N TYR A 73 2.31 -2.38 9.54
CA TYR A 73 3.00 -3.64 9.19
C TYR A 73 2.09 -4.87 9.27
N SER A 74 1.21 -4.92 10.27
CA SER A 74 0.25 -6.03 10.43
C SER A 74 -0.66 -6.21 9.22
N GLN A 75 -1.02 -5.13 8.54
CA GLN A 75 -1.93 -5.14 7.39
C GLN A 75 -1.24 -5.62 6.10
N VAL A 76 0.06 -5.37 5.96
CA VAL A 76 0.81 -5.62 4.72
C VAL A 76 1.78 -6.80 4.80
N SER A 77 1.92 -7.42 5.97
CA SER A 77 2.84 -8.54 6.21
C SER A 77 2.72 -9.68 5.19
N LYS A 78 1.51 -10.00 4.73
CA LYS A 78 1.26 -11.04 3.71
C LYS A 78 1.84 -10.65 2.35
N ASP A 79 1.61 -9.42 1.92
CA ASP A 79 2.14 -8.90 0.65
C ASP A 79 3.66 -8.76 0.71
N LEU A 80 4.20 -8.28 1.83
CA LEU A 80 5.65 -8.24 2.04
C LEU A 80 6.28 -9.64 1.96
N MET A 81 5.59 -10.65 2.49
CA MET A 81 6.05 -12.04 2.41
C MET A 81 5.98 -12.57 0.97
N PHE A 82 4.93 -12.22 0.21
CA PHE A 82 4.83 -12.54 -1.22
C PHE A 82 5.98 -11.91 -2.00
N ILE A 83 6.17 -10.59 -1.88
CA ILE A 83 7.22 -9.83 -2.56
C ILE A 83 8.61 -10.33 -2.19
N SER A 84 8.83 -10.77 -0.94
CA SER A 84 10.14 -11.25 -0.51
C SER A 84 10.55 -12.60 -1.10
N LYS A 85 9.57 -13.37 -1.61
CA LYS A 85 9.76 -14.73 -2.16
C LYS A 85 9.97 -14.74 -3.68
N GLU A 86 9.47 -13.72 -4.38
CA GLU A 86 9.84 -13.45 -5.78
C GLU A 86 11.26 -12.87 -5.86
#